data_AF-A0A2V6HGA6-F1
#
_entry.id   AF-A0A2V6HGA6-F1
#
_cell.length_a   1.000
_cell.length_b   1.000
_cell.length_c   1.000
_cell.angle_alpha   90.00
_cell.angle_beta   90.00
_cell.angle_gamma   90.00
#
_symmetry.space_group_name_H-M   'P 1'
#
loop_
_entity.id
_entity.type
_entity.pdbx_description
1 polymer ?
#
loop_
_entity_poly.entity_id
_entity_poly.type
_entity_poly.pdbx_seq_one_letter_code
_entity_poly.pdbx_strand_id
1 'polypeptide(L)'
;MNTREAKEILQLYRRPVDDADPQFREALTHAQRDPELAEWLQEQTRCYDAIRAKLREVEPPIDLPQKIIRTRPIPFARKWNEILKLAAAIFLSASITAIGFKLSEHKRRSIPQGQEITVKGEVLDMTCYIAYNLSGPEHASCARDCIRSGLPVGIKTENGKVYLLTGNAGKPVNTELADYAAKVVIIKGKKSIRDGFAQLQVEEIRKF
;
A
#
# COMPACT_ATOMS: atom_id res chain seq x y z
N MET A 1 16.71 29.44 21.95
CA MET A 1 17.58 30.45 21.30
C MET A 1 17.93 31.55 22.30
N ASN A 2 19.09 32.20 22.17
CA ASN A 2 19.46 33.38 22.99
C ASN A 2 19.10 34.72 22.30
N THR A 3 19.14 35.83 23.04
CA THR A 3 18.73 37.16 22.52
C THR A 3 19.57 37.64 21.34
N ARG A 4 20.87 37.33 21.32
CA ARG A 4 21.74 37.70 20.20
C ARG A 4 21.39 36.94 18.92
N GLU A 5 21.23 35.62 19.02
CA GLU A 5 20.80 34.76 17.90
C GLU A 5 19.43 35.20 17.37
N ALA A 6 18.49 35.49 18.26
CA ALA A 6 17.17 35.99 17.88
C ALA A 6 17.26 37.32 17.11
N LYS A 7 18.11 38.25 17.56
CA LYS A 7 18.36 39.52 16.90
C LYS A 7 19.00 39.35 15.52
N GLU A 8 19.96 38.44 15.37
CA GLU A 8 20.60 38.14 14.08
C GLU A 8 19.60 37.57 13.06
N ILE A 9 18.70 36.68 13.50
CA ILE A 9 17.62 36.16 12.66
C ILE A 9 16.64 37.28 12.30
N LEU A 10 16.17 38.05 13.28
CA LEU A 10 15.16 39.09 13.08
C LEU A 10 15.65 40.26 12.21
N GLN A 11 16.96 40.50 12.09
CA GLN A 11 17.51 41.48 11.13
C GLN A 11 17.16 41.17 9.68
N LEU A 12 16.93 39.89 9.35
CA LEU A 12 16.61 39.44 8.00
C LEU A 12 15.10 39.26 7.77
N TYR A 13 14.28 39.50 8.80
CA TYR A 13 12.85 39.21 8.77
C TYR A 13 12.10 40.22 7.89
N ARG A 14 11.44 39.73 6.83
CA ARG A 14 10.62 40.54 5.92
C ARG A 14 9.15 40.16 6.05
N ARG A 15 8.40 40.95 6.81
CA ARG A 15 6.94 40.83 6.86
C ARG A 15 6.30 41.21 5.50
N PRO A 16 5.26 40.49 5.03
CA PRO A 16 4.72 39.22 5.54
C PRO A 16 5.34 37.96 4.91
N VAL A 17 6.37 38.12 4.08
CA VAL A 17 6.96 37.03 3.27
C VAL A 17 7.49 35.89 4.14
N ASP A 18 8.10 36.23 5.26
CA ASP A 18 8.81 35.27 6.12
C ASP A 18 7.97 34.80 7.32
N ASP A 19 6.68 35.17 7.41
CA ASP A 19 5.81 34.88 8.58
C ASP A 19 5.54 33.38 8.78
N ALA A 20 5.56 32.60 7.71
CA ALA A 20 5.32 31.16 7.74
C ALA A 20 6.56 30.35 8.20
N ASP A 21 7.73 30.97 8.22
CA ASP A 21 8.99 30.27 8.52
C ASP A 21 9.12 29.98 10.03
N PRO A 22 9.34 28.72 10.44
CA PRO A 22 9.44 28.35 11.84
C PRO A 22 10.56 29.06 12.62
N GLN A 23 11.70 29.36 11.98
CA GLN A 23 12.84 30.00 12.62
C GLN A 23 12.51 31.46 12.98
N PHE A 24 11.83 32.16 12.09
CA PHE A 24 11.36 33.52 12.36
C PHE A 24 10.26 33.53 13.43
N ARG A 25 9.33 32.57 13.42
CA ARG A 25 8.30 32.47 14.50
C ARG A 25 8.91 32.23 15.87
N GLU A 26 9.92 31.39 15.98
CA GLU A 26 10.64 31.16 17.24
C GLU A 26 11.33 32.45 17.70
N ALA A 27 11.99 33.16 16.79
CA ALA A 27 12.65 34.43 17.09
C ALA A 27 11.70 35.54 17.51
N LEU A 28 10.53 35.65 16.85
CA LEU A 28 9.47 36.57 17.24
C LEU A 28 8.91 36.23 18.63
N THR A 29 8.74 34.95 18.93
CA THR A 29 8.29 34.49 20.26
C THR A 29 9.31 34.83 21.35
N HIS A 30 10.60 34.73 21.04
CA HIS A 30 11.67 35.15 21.96
C HIS A 30 11.64 36.66 22.18
N ALA A 31 11.52 37.47 21.12
CA ALA A 31 11.42 38.91 21.21
C ALA A 31 10.22 39.37 22.05
N GLN A 32 9.08 38.68 22.00
CA GLN A 32 7.92 39.00 22.85
C GLN A 32 8.20 38.90 24.36
N ARG A 33 9.18 38.10 24.77
CA ARG A 33 9.54 37.87 26.17
C ARG A 33 10.69 38.75 26.65
N ASP A 34 11.36 39.44 25.73
CA ASP A 34 12.52 40.30 25.98
C ASP A 34 12.19 41.75 25.58
N PRO A 35 11.89 42.64 26.54
CA PRO A 35 11.43 43.99 26.25
C PRO A 35 12.41 44.82 25.41
N GLU A 36 13.72 44.65 25.63
CA GLU A 36 14.75 45.39 24.88
C GLU A 36 14.81 44.94 23.43
N LEU A 37 14.71 43.62 23.19
CA LEU A 37 14.66 43.08 21.84
C LEU A 37 13.36 43.43 21.11
N ALA A 38 12.23 43.48 21.83
CA ALA A 38 10.95 43.90 21.27
C ALA A 38 10.98 45.37 20.81
N GLU A 39 11.52 46.27 21.65
CA GLU A 39 11.67 47.69 21.32
C GLU A 39 12.58 47.87 20.10
N TRP A 40 13.73 47.17 20.07
CA TRP A 40 14.63 47.18 18.93
C TRP A 40 13.93 46.70 17.64
N LEU A 41 13.16 45.61 17.71
CA LEU A 41 12.44 45.06 16.55
C LEU A 41 11.37 46.04 16.04
N GLN A 42 10.67 46.72 16.94
CA GLN A 42 9.68 47.73 16.59
C GLN A 42 10.33 48.90 15.83
N GLU A 43 11.46 49.40 16.31
CA GLU A 43 12.16 50.52 15.68
C GLU A 43 12.73 50.12 14.30
N GLN A 44 13.29 48.91 14.18
CA GLN A 44 13.69 48.36 12.87
C GLN A 44 12.51 48.29 11.92
N THR A 45 11.39 47.71 12.35
CA THR A 45 10.19 47.57 11.53
C THR A 45 9.70 48.93 11.03
N ARG A 46 9.68 49.94 11.91
CA ARG A 46 9.31 51.32 11.57
C ARG A 46 10.22 51.90 10.49
N CYS A 47 11.53 51.73 10.61
CA CYS A 47 12.49 52.21 9.61
C CYS A 47 12.29 51.52 8.26
N TYR A 48 12.15 50.18 8.25
CA TYR A 48 11.92 49.42 7.03
C TYR A 48 10.59 49.77 6.36
N ASP A 49 9.52 49.94 7.13
CA ASP A 49 8.22 50.32 6.60
C ASP A 49 8.23 51.72 5.97
N ALA A 50 8.95 52.68 6.57
CA ALA A 50 9.14 54.01 5.99
C ALA A 50 9.88 53.95 4.65
N ILE A 51 10.98 53.20 4.57
CA ILE A 51 11.74 53.01 3.32
C ILE A 51 10.85 52.33 2.26
N ARG A 52 10.15 51.26 2.64
CA ARG A 52 9.28 50.51 1.74
C ARG A 52 8.12 51.36 1.22
N ALA A 53 7.53 52.20 2.07
CA ALA A 53 6.49 53.14 1.66
C ALA A 53 7.01 54.08 0.57
N LYS A 54 8.20 54.67 0.76
CA LYS A 54 8.82 55.54 -0.25
C LYS A 54 9.20 54.83 -1.54
N LEU A 55 9.69 53.60 -1.46
CA LEU A 55 9.98 52.82 -2.67
C LEU A 55 8.72 52.46 -3.45
N ARG A 56 7.59 52.23 -2.77
CA ARG A 56 6.30 51.92 -3.42
C ARG A 56 5.64 53.13 -4.09
N GLU A 57 6.00 54.35 -3.69
CA GLU A 57 5.56 55.58 -4.38
C GLU A 57 6.19 55.71 -5.78
N VAL A 58 7.27 54.99 -6.07
CA VAL A 58 7.94 55.02 -7.38
C VAL A 58 7.28 54.02 -8.33
N GLU A 59 6.65 54.53 -9.39
CA GLU A 59 6.13 53.67 -10.45
C GLU A 59 7.28 53.01 -11.23
N PRO A 60 7.31 51.67 -11.33
CA PRO A 60 8.33 50.99 -12.11
C PRO A 60 8.09 51.23 -13.61
N PRO A 61 9.15 51.52 -14.40
CA PRO A 61 9.04 51.62 -15.86
C PRO A 61 8.45 50.34 -16.47
N ILE A 62 7.57 50.50 -17.47
CA ILE A 62 6.84 49.39 -18.09
C ILE A 62 7.77 48.38 -18.80
N ASP A 63 8.95 48.82 -19.23
CA ASP A 63 9.98 48.01 -19.91
C ASP A 63 10.96 47.33 -18.94
N LEU A 64 10.88 47.64 -17.64
CA LEU A 64 11.83 47.16 -16.63
C LEU A 64 11.97 45.63 -16.59
N PRO A 65 10.88 44.82 -16.64
CA PRO A 65 11.02 43.36 -16.63
C PRO A 65 11.83 42.84 -17.83
N GLN A 66 11.61 43.40 -19.02
CA GLN A 66 12.30 43.01 -20.24
C GLN A 66 13.78 43.39 -20.18
N LYS A 67 14.08 44.59 -19.64
CA LYS A 67 15.44 45.07 -19.44
C LYS A 67 16.21 44.20 -18.44
N ILE A 68 15.57 43.79 -17.34
CA ILE A 68 16.18 42.87 -16.36
C ILE A 68 16.49 41.52 -17.00
N ILE A 69 15.55 40.90 -17.71
CA ILE A 69 15.74 39.60 -18.37
C ILE A 69 16.89 39.65 -19.37
N ARG A 70 17.00 40.75 -20.14
CA ARG A 70 18.04 40.91 -21.16
C ARG A 70 19.42 41.15 -20.58
N THR A 71 19.54 41.93 -19.49
CA THR A 71 20.84 42.34 -18.93
C THR A 71 21.35 41.39 -17.85
N ARG A 72 20.45 40.76 -17.08
CA ARG A 72 20.77 39.81 -16.02
C ARG A 72 19.85 38.59 -16.11
N PRO A 73 20.07 37.70 -17.09
CA PRO A 73 19.34 36.45 -17.14
C PRO A 73 19.61 35.68 -15.84
N ILE A 74 18.54 35.27 -15.15
CA ILE A 74 18.64 34.37 -14.01
C ILE A 74 19.06 33.00 -14.59
N PRO A 75 20.27 32.48 -14.29
CA PRO A 75 20.65 31.18 -14.78
C PRO A 75 19.83 30.15 -14.01
N PHE A 76 18.70 29.72 -14.57
CA PHE A 76 18.12 28.44 -14.21
C PHE A 76 19.04 27.36 -14.74
N ALA A 77 20.14 27.12 -14.00
CA ALA A 77 21.00 25.97 -14.23
C ALA A 77 20.18 24.72 -13.94
N ARG A 78 19.49 24.20 -14.97
CA ARG A 78 18.83 22.91 -14.91
C ARG A 78 19.93 21.91 -14.60
N LYS A 79 19.91 21.32 -13.40
CA LYS A 79 20.91 20.36 -12.94
C LYS A 79 20.73 19.04 -13.71
N TRP A 80 21.10 19.04 -14.99
CA TRP A 80 20.99 17.88 -15.89
C TRP A 80 21.63 16.63 -15.29
N ASN A 81 22.71 16.78 -14.52
CA ASN A 81 23.34 15.68 -13.80
C ASN A 81 22.42 15.03 -12.74
N GLU A 82 21.62 15.81 -12.02
CA GLU A 82 20.66 15.27 -11.04
C GLU A 82 19.47 14.61 -11.74
N ILE A 83 19.02 15.17 -12.87
CA ILE A 83 17.98 14.56 -13.70
C ILE A 83 18.47 13.22 -14.29
N LEU A 84 19.71 13.16 -14.78
CA LEU A 84 20.32 11.95 -15.31
C LEU A 84 20.51 10.87 -14.25
N LYS A 85 20.94 11.24 -13.03
CA LYS A 85 21.01 10.32 -11.88
C LYS A 85 19.64 9.74 -11.54
N LEU A 86 18.59 10.58 -11.52
CA LEU A 86 17.23 10.16 -11.22
C LEU A 86 16.71 9.19 -12.29
N ALA A 87 16.94 9.49 -13.56
CA ALA A 87 16.58 8.62 -14.68
C ALA A 87 17.30 7.26 -14.59
N ALA A 88 18.60 7.26 -14.33
CA ALA A 88 19.37 6.02 -14.14
C ALA A 88 18.85 5.18 -12.97
N ALA A 89 18.52 5.81 -11.84
CA ALA A 89 17.93 5.12 -10.69
C ALA A 89 16.57 4.49 -11.02
N ILE A 90 15.71 5.20 -11.76
CA ILE A 90 14.42 4.68 -12.24
C ILE A 90 14.65 3.46 -13.16
N PHE A 91 15.54 3.56 -14.14
CA PHE A 91 15.84 2.44 -15.05
C PHE A 91 16.40 1.22 -14.31
N LEU A 92 17.29 1.41 -13.33
CA LEU A 92 17.81 0.32 -12.50
C LEU A 92 16.71 -0.33 -11.66
N SER A 93 15.84 0.47 -11.02
CA SER A 93 14.71 -0.04 -10.23
C SER A 93 13.71 -0.82 -11.07
N ALA A 94 13.38 -0.32 -12.27
CA ALA A 94 12.48 -0.98 -13.21
C ALA A 94 13.09 -2.29 -13.73
N SER A 95 14.40 -2.30 -14.01
CA SER A 95 15.12 -3.51 -14.45
C SER A 95 15.17 -4.57 -13.35
N ILE A 96 15.47 -4.19 -12.11
CA ILE A 96 15.44 -5.09 -10.95
C ILE A 96 14.03 -5.64 -10.73
N THR A 97 13.00 -4.80 -10.85
CA THR A 97 11.60 -5.21 -10.72
C THR A 97 11.20 -6.18 -11.84
N ALA A 98 11.59 -5.91 -13.09
CA ALA A 98 11.34 -6.79 -14.23
C ALA A 98 12.06 -8.13 -14.10
N ILE A 99 13.31 -8.14 -13.61
CA ILE A 99 14.06 -9.36 -13.31
C ILE A 99 13.41 -10.13 -12.15
N GLY A 100 12.96 -9.45 -11.10
CA GLY A 100 12.18 -10.04 -10.01
C GLY A 100 10.85 -10.65 -10.50
N PHE A 101 10.18 -9.98 -11.43
CA PHE A 101 8.96 -10.48 -12.07
C PHE A 101 9.25 -11.72 -12.94
N LYS A 102 10.32 -11.71 -13.75
CA LYS A 102 10.80 -12.86 -14.55
C LYS A 102 11.21 -14.05 -13.68
N LEU A 103 11.89 -13.81 -12.57
CA LEU A 103 12.25 -14.86 -11.59
C LEU A 103 11.01 -15.40 -10.86
N SER A 104 10.02 -14.54 -10.59
CA SER A 104 8.72 -14.96 -10.03
C SER A 104 7.87 -15.73 -11.05
N GLU A 105 7.96 -15.41 -12.34
CA GLU A 105 7.34 -16.17 -13.43
C GLU A 105 7.98 -17.55 -13.61
N HIS A 106 9.30 -17.70 -13.40
CA HIS A 106 9.92 -19.03 -13.37
C HIS A 106 9.44 -19.92 -12.21
N LYS A 107 8.84 -19.34 -11.17
CA LYS A 107 8.13 -20.07 -10.10
C LYS A 107 6.68 -20.42 -10.46
N ARG A 108 6.10 -19.77 -11.47
CA ARG A 108 4.86 -20.20 -12.15
C ARG A 108 5.23 -21.16 -13.27
N ARG A 109 5.68 -22.36 -12.87
CA ARG A 109 5.73 -23.50 -13.79
C ARG A 109 4.38 -23.62 -14.49
N SER A 110 4.44 -23.88 -15.80
CA SER A 110 3.34 -24.44 -16.60
C SER A 110 2.49 -25.36 -15.74
N ILE A 111 1.16 -25.18 -15.71
CA ILE A 111 0.23 -26.10 -15.03
C ILE A 111 0.48 -27.49 -15.63
N PRO A 112 1.18 -28.40 -14.95
CA PRO A 112 1.13 -29.80 -15.32
C PRO A 112 -0.24 -30.28 -14.84
N GLN A 113 -0.71 -31.43 -15.33
CA GLN A 113 -1.85 -32.11 -14.72
C GLN A 113 -1.80 -32.00 -13.19
N GLY A 114 -2.92 -31.60 -12.57
CA GLY A 114 -2.98 -31.09 -11.19
C GLY A 114 -2.08 -31.84 -10.21
N GLN A 115 -1.33 -31.10 -9.38
CA GLN A 115 -0.39 -31.66 -8.42
C GLN A 115 -1.10 -32.69 -7.53
N GLU A 116 -0.65 -33.94 -7.57
CA GLU A 116 -1.16 -34.98 -6.67
C GLU A 116 -0.78 -34.61 -5.23
N ILE A 117 -1.78 -34.55 -4.35
CA ILE A 117 -1.61 -34.28 -2.92
C ILE A 117 -2.47 -35.23 -2.10
N THR A 118 -2.12 -35.36 -0.82
CA THR A 118 -2.93 -36.02 0.19
C THR A 118 -3.32 -35.00 1.24
N VAL A 119 -4.62 -34.90 1.55
CA VAL A 119 -5.15 -33.98 2.55
C VAL A 119 -5.89 -34.77 3.62
N LYS A 120 -5.68 -34.41 4.88
CA LYS A 120 -6.48 -34.87 6.01
C LYS A 120 -7.39 -33.74 6.46
N GLY A 121 -8.67 -34.01 6.64
CA GLY A 121 -9.63 -32.98 7.01
C GLY A 121 -11.05 -33.48 7.14
N GLU A 122 -11.93 -32.57 7.56
CA GLU A 122 -13.36 -32.81 7.72
C GLU A 122 -14.10 -32.62 6.39
N VAL A 123 -14.97 -33.56 6.01
CA VAL A 123 -15.85 -33.42 4.83
C VAL A 123 -17.02 -32.49 5.15
N LEU A 124 -17.22 -31.47 4.31
CA LEU A 124 -18.19 -30.41 4.50
C LEU A 124 -19.28 -30.40 3.42
N ASP A 125 -20.50 -30.07 3.81
CA ASP A 125 -21.46 -29.41 2.92
C ASP A 125 -21.01 -27.95 2.75
N MET A 126 -20.57 -27.59 1.55
CA MET A 126 -20.02 -26.26 1.28
C MET A 126 -21.08 -25.16 1.32
N THR A 127 -22.35 -25.47 1.02
CA THR A 127 -23.44 -24.51 1.09
C THR A 127 -23.66 -24.08 2.54
N CYS A 128 -23.83 -25.05 3.44
CA CYS A 128 -24.04 -24.78 4.86
C CYS A 128 -22.79 -24.22 5.55
N TYR A 129 -21.60 -24.71 5.19
CA TYR A 129 -20.35 -24.18 5.73
C TYR A 129 -20.12 -22.72 5.36
N ILE A 130 -20.33 -22.32 4.10
CA ILE A 130 -20.11 -20.93 3.67
C ILE A 130 -21.18 -20.00 4.23
N ALA A 131 -22.46 -20.39 4.17
CA ALA A 131 -23.57 -19.52 4.56
C ALA A 131 -23.70 -19.36 6.08
N TYR A 132 -23.43 -20.43 6.84
CA TYR A 132 -23.77 -20.51 8.25
C TYR A 132 -22.64 -21.01 9.14
N ASN A 133 -21.45 -21.28 8.58
CA ASN A 133 -20.31 -21.86 9.30
C ASN A 133 -20.65 -23.16 10.03
N LEU A 134 -21.56 -23.95 9.46
CA LEU A 134 -21.95 -25.26 10.00
C LEU A 134 -20.93 -26.33 9.62
N SER A 135 -20.45 -27.06 10.62
CA SER A 135 -19.58 -28.23 10.49
C SER A 135 -19.69 -29.09 11.76
N GLY A 136 -19.04 -30.24 11.78
CA GLY A 136 -18.94 -31.13 12.93
C GLY A 136 -20.10 -32.13 13.08
N PRO A 137 -20.00 -33.03 14.07
CA PRO A 137 -20.91 -34.17 14.22
C PRO A 137 -22.40 -33.80 14.30
N GLU A 138 -22.73 -32.67 14.91
CA GLU A 138 -24.10 -32.15 15.01
C GLU A 138 -24.74 -31.87 13.65
N HIS A 139 -23.93 -31.58 12.63
CA HIS A 139 -24.39 -31.29 11.27
C HIS A 139 -24.24 -32.49 10.31
N ALA A 140 -23.82 -33.66 10.80
CA ALA A 140 -23.47 -34.81 9.95
C ALA A 140 -24.65 -35.36 9.14
N SER A 141 -25.85 -35.44 9.73
CA SER A 141 -27.05 -35.96 9.04
C SER A 141 -27.53 -35.01 7.94
N CYS A 142 -27.68 -33.73 8.26
CA CYS A 142 -28.07 -32.70 7.30
C CYS A 142 -27.07 -32.60 6.16
N ALA A 143 -25.76 -32.56 6.46
CA ALA A 143 -24.72 -32.51 5.44
C ALA A 143 -24.74 -33.76 4.54
N ARG A 144 -24.97 -34.96 5.11
CA ARG A 144 -25.10 -36.19 4.33
C ARG A 144 -26.23 -36.10 3.32
N ASP A 145 -27.41 -35.67 3.75
CA ASP A 145 -28.59 -35.59 2.88
C ASP A 145 -28.39 -34.56 1.77
N CYS A 146 -27.89 -33.37 2.11
CA CYS A 146 -27.53 -32.32 1.16
C CYS A 146 -26.50 -32.78 0.11
N ILE A 147 -25.41 -33.43 0.55
CA ILE A 147 -24.37 -33.93 -0.35
C ILE A 147 -24.95 -35.01 -1.27
N ARG A 148 -25.79 -35.93 -0.77
CA ARG A 148 -26.50 -36.94 -1.60
C ARG A 148 -27.43 -36.31 -2.64
N SER A 149 -28.06 -35.19 -2.31
CA SER A 149 -28.87 -34.40 -3.25
C SER A 149 -28.06 -33.62 -4.28
N GLY A 150 -26.72 -33.70 -4.24
CA GLY A 150 -25.84 -33.11 -5.24
C GLY A 150 -25.30 -31.72 -4.87
N LEU A 151 -25.50 -31.26 -3.63
CA LEU A 151 -24.89 -30.00 -3.20
C LEU A 151 -23.35 -30.09 -3.15
N PRO A 152 -22.64 -28.96 -3.31
CA PRO A 152 -21.18 -28.99 -3.38
C PRO A 152 -20.56 -29.49 -2.08
N VAL A 153 -19.59 -30.39 -2.21
CA VAL A 153 -18.90 -31.01 -1.09
C VAL A 153 -17.45 -30.56 -1.05
N GLY A 154 -16.93 -30.34 0.15
CA GLY A 154 -15.55 -29.89 0.35
C GLY A 154 -14.84 -30.65 1.44
N ILE A 155 -13.56 -30.35 1.63
CA ILE A 155 -12.77 -30.82 2.77
C ILE A 155 -12.04 -29.65 3.41
N LYS A 156 -12.17 -29.51 4.73
CA LYS A 156 -11.44 -28.53 5.53
C LYS A 156 -10.30 -29.22 6.28
N THR A 157 -9.08 -28.85 5.95
CA THR A 157 -7.88 -29.38 6.60
C THR A 157 -7.70 -28.78 7.98
N GLU A 158 -6.88 -29.43 8.82
CA GLU A 158 -6.56 -28.97 10.19
C GLU A 158 -5.98 -27.55 10.23
N ASN A 159 -5.25 -27.15 9.17
CA ASN A 159 -4.72 -25.78 9.03
C ASN A 159 -5.73 -24.76 8.44
N GLY A 160 -7.00 -25.12 8.34
CA GLY A 160 -8.09 -24.22 7.92
C GLY A 160 -8.25 -24.03 6.41
N LYS A 161 -7.45 -24.70 5.57
CA LYS A 161 -7.63 -24.64 4.11
C LYS A 161 -8.82 -25.50 3.68
N VAL A 162 -9.63 -24.97 2.76
CA VAL A 162 -10.79 -25.67 2.21
C VAL A 162 -10.58 -25.95 0.73
N TYR A 163 -10.90 -27.18 0.31
CA TYR A 163 -10.90 -27.59 -1.09
C TYR A 163 -12.30 -28.01 -1.52
N LEU A 164 -12.73 -27.59 -2.70
CA LEU A 164 -13.90 -28.16 -3.36
C LEU A 164 -13.53 -29.56 -3.87
N LEU A 165 -14.29 -30.57 -3.47
CA LEU A 165 -14.08 -31.95 -3.89
C LEU A 165 -14.89 -32.24 -5.15
N THR A 166 -14.24 -32.82 -6.14
CA THR A 166 -14.88 -33.23 -7.39
C THR A 166 -14.37 -34.58 -7.82
N GLY A 167 -15.14 -35.30 -8.64
CA GLY A 167 -14.66 -36.53 -9.27
C GLY A 167 -14.01 -36.29 -10.62
N ASN A 168 -13.78 -37.39 -11.34
CA ASN A 168 -13.40 -37.34 -12.76
C ASN A 168 -14.59 -36.86 -13.61
N ALA A 169 -14.31 -36.34 -14.82
CA ALA A 169 -15.36 -35.93 -15.75
C ALA A 169 -16.35 -37.08 -15.97
N GLY A 170 -17.65 -36.81 -15.77
CA GLY A 170 -18.71 -37.82 -15.87
C GLY A 170 -18.82 -38.79 -14.69
N LYS A 171 -17.99 -38.67 -13.65
CA LYS A 171 -17.99 -39.53 -12.45
C LYS A 171 -18.14 -38.69 -11.18
N PRO A 172 -19.35 -38.28 -10.79
CA PRO A 172 -19.56 -37.56 -9.54
C PRO A 172 -19.22 -38.44 -8.33
N VAL A 173 -18.73 -37.82 -7.26
CA VAL A 173 -18.27 -38.50 -6.02
C VAL A 173 -19.17 -38.19 -4.82
N ASN A 174 -20.25 -37.43 -5.01
CA ASN A 174 -21.18 -37.00 -3.97
C ASN A 174 -21.73 -38.17 -3.14
N THR A 175 -22.21 -39.22 -3.79
CA THR A 175 -22.80 -40.39 -3.10
C THR A 175 -21.80 -41.04 -2.16
N GLU A 176 -20.54 -41.19 -2.59
CA GLU A 176 -19.47 -41.76 -1.76
C GLU A 176 -19.07 -40.80 -0.63
N LEU A 177 -18.91 -39.51 -0.94
CA LEU A 177 -18.50 -38.49 0.04
C LEU A 177 -19.57 -38.23 1.11
N ALA A 178 -20.85 -38.44 0.81
CA ALA A 178 -21.92 -38.25 1.77
C ALA A 178 -21.81 -39.17 3.00
N ASP A 179 -21.30 -40.38 2.82
CA ASP A 179 -21.08 -41.31 3.95
C ASP A 179 -19.98 -40.83 4.90
N TYR A 180 -19.18 -39.85 4.46
CA TYR A 180 -18.14 -39.19 5.21
C TYR A 180 -18.53 -37.78 5.70
N ALA A 181 -19.77 -37.34 5.51
CA ALA A 181 -20.22 -36.01 5.96
C ALA A 181 -19.88 -35.76 7.44
N ALA A 182 -19.24 -34.62 7.70
CA ALA A 182 -18.70 -34.18 8.99
C ALA A 182 -17.69 -35.14 9.67
N LYS A 183 -17.18 -36.14 8.94
CA LYS A 183 -16.12 -37.03 9.41
C LYS A 183 -14.76 -36.52 8.93
N VAL A 184 -13.74 -36.81 9.73
CA VAL A 184 -12.35 -36.61 9.33
C VAL A 184 -11.91 -37.81 8.47
N VAL A 185 -11.40 -37.52 7.28
CA VAL A 185 -10.89 -38.51 6.33
C VAL A 185 -9.57 -38.05 5.75
N ILE A 186 -8.87 -38.96 5.07
CA ILE A 186 -7.69 -38.66 4.27
C ILE A 186 -8.08 -38.83 2.80
N ILE A 187 -7.95 -37.77 2.00
CA ILE A 187 -8.24 -37.78 0.56
C ILE A 187 -6.94 -37.61 -0.22
N LYS A 188 -6.66 -38.55 -1.11
CA LYS A 188 -5.64 -38.41 -2.14
C LYS A 188 -6.31 -37.94 -3.43
N GLY A 189 -5.69 -36.98 -4.10
CA GLY A 189 -6.24 -36.47 -5.35
C GLY A 189 -5.37 -35.43 -6.04
N LYS A 190 -5.80 -35.01 -7.23
CA LYS A 190 -5.13 -33.98 -8.03
C LYS A 190 -5.66 -32.60 -7.67
N LYS A 191 -4.79 -31.76 -7.13
CA LYS A 191 -5.12 -30.37 -6.80
C LYS A 191 -4.99 -29.49 -8.04
N SER A 192 -5.97 -28.62 -8.23
CA SER A 192 -5.91 -27.52 -9.18
C SER A 192 -6.33 -26.21 -8.50
N ILE A 193 -5.81 -25.08 -9.00
CA ILE A 193 -6.24 -23.75 -8.57
C ILE A 193 -6.57 -22.96 -9.83
N ARG A 194 -7.76 -22.35 -9.87
CA ARG A 194 -8.18 -21.43 -10.94
C ARG A 194 -8.91 -20.27 -10.30
N ASP A 195 -8.48 -19.05 -10.60
CA ASP A 195 -9.13 -17.80 -10.15
C ASP A 195 -9.42 -17.76 -8.63
N GLY A 196 -8.52 -18.33 -7.83
CA GLY A 196 -8.66 -18.39 -6.37
C GLY A 196 -9.45 -19.59 -5.83
N PHE A 197 -10.15 -20.35 -6.68
CA PHE A 197 -10.82 -21.59 -6.29
C PHE A 197 -9.82 -22.74 -6.24
N ALA A 198 -9.72 -23.39 -5.08
CA ALA A 198 -8.93 -24.59 -4.89
C ALA A 198 -9.83 -25.83 -5.03
N GLN A 199 -9.56 -26.63 -6.05
CA GLN A 199 -10.23 -27.90 -6.30
C GLN A 199 -9.30 -29.04 -5.93
N LEU A 200 -9.86 -30.14 -5.42
CA LEU A 200 -9.20 -31.42 -5.29
C LEU A 200 -10.04 -32.49 -6.00
N GLN A 201 -9.52 -32.99 -7.10
CA GLN A 201 -10.12 -34.11 -7.82
C GLN A 201 -9.81 -35.40 -7.07
N VAL A 202 -10.83 -36.01 -6.49
CA VAL A 202 -10.75 -37.19 -5.61
C VAL A 202 -10.33 -38.41 -6.43
N GLU A 203 -9.27 -39.09 -5.98
CA GLU A 203 -8.81 -40.37 -6.54
C GLU A 203 -8.93 -41.50 -5.53
N GLU A 204 -8.69 -41.22 -4.24
CA GLU A 204 -8.80 -42.20 -3.16
C GLU A 204 -9.27 -41.53 -1.87
N ILE A 205 -10.19 -42.19 -1.15
CA ILE A 205 -10.65 -41.79 0.18
C ILE A 205 -10.26 -42.88 1.19
N ARG A 206 -9.61 -42.48 2.28
CA ARG A 206 -9.25 -43.35 3.41
C ARG A 206 -9.91 -42.84 4.68
N LYS A 207 -10.41 -43.76 5.48
CA LYS A 207 -10.88 -43.46 6.84
C LYS A 207 -9.68 -43.04 7.69
N PHE A 208 -9.86 -42.00 8.51
CA PHE A 208 -8.89 -41.64 9.53
C PHE A 208 -8.99 -42.60 10.73
#